data_AF-A0A522D6T6-F1
#
_entry.id   AF-A0A522D6T6-F1
#
_cell.length_a   1.000
_cell.length_b   1.000
_cell.length_c   1.000
_cell.angle_alpha   90.00
_cell.angle_beta   90.00
_cell.angle_gamma   90.00
#
_symmetry.space_group_name_H-M   'P 1'
#
loop_
_entity.id
_entity.type
_entity.pdbx_description
1 polymer ?
#
loop_
_entity_poly.entity_id
_entity_poly.type
_entity_poly.pdbx_seq_one_letter_code
_entity_poly.pdbx_strand_id
1 'polypeptide(L)'
;MREYSYFRAEGASLSAIETVEESKAELKSLEDRICRKFGARYVSARFDDDNRFVIRFFDFGQAKDPPEGWVIKNRQMSYDGERQEALLAKPAPGSADEFHIVSMAGLMERAARHARLENVLGSGDMPLREMPEGRYSGSFVRSSSCEDKMKSPDDLPGRIPDTTTFMFSSNSAVRGSDPLDAVRMGESWYIRVPNKKGSEEPVFVPPDAVPVAYREMREADSAEWDRRNPPRNYYDMSWGC
;
A
#
# COMPACT_ATOMS: atom_id res chain seq x y z
N MET A 1 -26.12 8.70 2.81
CA MET A 1 -25.72 7.64 3.75
C MET A 1 -24.21 7.56 3.72
N ARG A 2 -23.54 7.60 4.87
CA ARG A 2 -22.08 7.58 4.90
C ARG A 2 -21.58 6.15 4.70
N GLU A 3 -20.59 5.99 3.83
CA GLU A 3 -20.00 4.68 3.51
C GLU A 3 -18.96 4.21 4.54
N TYR A 4 -18.48 5.14 5.36
CA TYR A 4 -17.41 4.88 6.32
C TYR A 4 -17.69 5.50 7.68
N SER A 5 -17.17 4.84 8.71
CA SER A 5 -16.99 5.36 10.05
C SER A 5 -15.52 5.66 10.31
N TYR A 6 -15.26 6.62 11.18
CA TYR A 6 -13.93 7.10 11.49
C TYR A 6 -13.68 7.02 12.98
N PHE A 7 -12.48 6.63 13.34
CA PHE A 7 -12.06 6.45 14.71
C PHE A 7 -10.69 7.07 14.90
N ARG A 8 -10.48 7.76 16.02
CA ARG A 8 -9.12 8.09 16.46
C ARG A 8 -8.52 6.86 17.11
N ALA A 9 -7.32 6.49 16.69
CA ALA A 9 -6.60 5.36 17.25
C ALA A 9 -5.98 5.76 18.60
N GLU A 10 -6.29 4.97 19.62
CA GLU A 10 -5.73 5.06 20.96
C GLU A 10 -5.38 3.65 21.46
N GLY A 11 -4.62 3.56 22.54
CA GLY A 11 -4.33 2.29 23.22
C GLY A 11 -3.91 1.18 22.26
N ALA A 12 -4.66 0.07 22.25
CA ALA A 12 -4.37 -1.09 21.41
C ALA A 12 -4.46 -0.80 19.90
N SER A 13 -5.36 0.09 19.46
CA SER A 13 -5.45 0.49 18.05
C SER A 13 -4.20 1.23 17.58
N LEU A 14 -3.61 2.07 18.43
CA LEU A 14 -2.37 2.76 18.10
C LEU A 14 -1.20 1.77 18.00
N SER A 15 -1.06 0.87 18.98
CA SER A 15 -0.03 -0.18 18.93
C SER A 15 -0.16 -1.12 17.73
N ALA A 16 -1.39 -1.36 17.26
CA ALA A 16 -1.62 -2.12 16.03
C ALA A 16 -1.10 -1.38 14.79
N ILE A 17 -1.30 -0.06 14.70
CA ILE A 17 -0.75 0.76 13.61
C ILE A 17 0.78 0.73 13.64
N GLU A 18 1.39 0.92 14.81
CA GLU A 18 2.85 0.85 14.97
C GLU A 18 3.40 -0.52 14.53
N THR A 19 2.73 -1.61 14.90
CA THR A 19 3.07 -2.97 14.46
C THR A 19 3.02 -3.10 12.93
N VAL A 20 2.02 -2.51 12.29
CA VAL A 20 1.88 -2.49 10.83
C VAL A 20 3.02 -1.71 10.19
N GLU A 21 3.35 -0.52 10.71
CA GLU A 21 4.46 0.31 10.20
C GLU A 21 5.80 -0.43 10.31
N GLU A 22 6.09 -1.03 11.46
CA GLU A 22 7.29 -1.84 11.68
C GLU A 22 7.35 -3.04 10.73
N SER A 23 6.23 -3.72 10.53
CA SER A 23 6.14 -4.89 9.65
C SER A 23 6.33 -4.52 8.18
N LYS A 24 5.80 -3.37 7.73
CA LYS A 24 6.04 -2.83 6.40
C LYS A 24 7.51 -2.47 6.20
N ALA A 25 8.13 -1.81 7.18
CA ALA A 25 9.55 -1.48 7.14
C ALA A 25 10.43 -2.73 7.12
N GLU A 26 10.10 -3.76 7.92
CA GLU A 26 10.78 -5.05 7.92
C GLU A 26 10.65 -5.73 6.55
N LEU A 27 9.43 -5.82 6.01
CA LEU A 27 9.19 -6.43 4.70
C LEU A 27 9.99 -5.72 3.61
N LYS A 28 9.94 -4.39 3.57
CA LYS A 28 10.69 -3.57 2.61
C LYS A 28 12.20 -3.77 2.73
N SER A 29 12.71 -3.85 3.96
CA SER A 29 14.13 -4.14 4.23
C SER A 29 14.55 -5.52 3.70
N LEU A 30 13.69 -6.54 3.88
CA LEU A 30 13.92 -7.89 3.35
C LEU A 30 13.88 -7.91 1.81
N GLU A 31 12.94 -7.18 1.20
CA GLU A 31 12.83 -7.01 -0.25
C GLU A 31 14.07 -6.33 -0.82
N ASP A 32 14.51 -5.23 -0.21
CA ASP A 32 15.72 -4.53 -0.63
C ASP A 32 16.97 -5.37 -0.44
N ARG A 33 17.03 -6.21 0.59
CA ARG A 33 18.14 -7.15 0.81
C ARG A 33 18.22 -8.16 -0.32
N ILE A 34 17.10 -8.79 -0.70
CA ILE A 34 17.10 -9.82 -1.73
C ILE A 34 17.26 -9.23 -3.14
N CYS A 35 16.67 -8.06 -3.41
CA CYS A 35 16.88 -7.33 -4.66
C CYS A 35 18.34 -6.93 -4.83
N ARG A 36 18.98 -6.38 -3.79
CA ARG A 36 20.42 -6.05 -3.82
C ARG A 36 21.29 -7.26 -4.08
N LYS A 37 21.00 -8.40 -3.45
CA LYS A 37 21.75 -9.65 -3.65
C LYS A 37 21.79 -10.06 -5.13
N PHE A 38 20.65 -10.01 -5.81
CA PHE A 38 20.55 -10.44 -7.20
C PHE A 38 20.74 -9.31 -8.21
N GLY A 39 20.90 -8.07 -7.76
CA GLY A 39 21.01 -6.91 -8.65
C GLY A 39 19.70 -6.49 -9.30
N ALA A 40 18.56 -6.95 -8.77
CA ALA A 40 17.22 -6.62 -9.24
C ALA A 40 16.77 -5.24 -8.74
N ARG A 41 15.87 -4.61 -9.50
CA ARG A 41 15.22 -3.34 -9.16
C ARG A 41 14.11 -3.52 -8.14
N TYR A 42 13.26 -4.52 -8.34
CA TYR A 42 12.18 -4.87 -7.41
C TYR A 42 11.89 -6.38 -7.45
N VAL A 43 11.19 -6.86 -6.42
CA VAL A 43 10.71 -8.24 -6.31
C VAL A 43 9.19 -8.24 -6.26
N SER A 44 8.56 -9.13 -7.03
CA SER A 44 7.12 -9.37 -6.94
C SER A 44 6.89 -10.54 -5.99
N ALA A 45 6.22 -10.28 -4.88
CA ALA A 45 5.82 -11.29 -3.90
C ALA A 45 4.32 -11.18 -3.58
N ARG A 46 3.70 -12.29 -3.18
CA ARG A 46 2.30 -12.33 -2.75
C ARG A 46 2.02 -13.57 -1.90
N PHE A 47 0.85 -13.63 -1.29
CA PHE A 47 0.28 -14.89 -0.83
C PHE A 47 -0.26 -15.69 -2.03
N ASP A 48 0.01 -16.99 -2.08
CA ASP A 48 -0.59 -17.93 -3.03
C ASP A 48 -1.98 -18.41 -2.54
N ASP A 49 -2.59 -19.32 -3.30
CA ASP A 49 -3.92 -19.85 -2.99
C ASP A 49 -3.92 -20.71 -1.70
N ASP A 50 -2.75 -21.24 -1.30
CA ASP A 50 -2.55 -21.95 -0.04
C ASP A 50 -2.22 -20.99 1.12
N ASN A 51 -2.37 -19.68 0.90
CA ASN A 51 -2.04 -18.62 1.85
C ASN A 51 -0.58 -18.66 2.32
N ARG A 52 0.35 -19.08 1.45
CA ARG A 52 1.80 -19.04 1.70
C ARG A 52 2.42 -17.85 1.01
N PHE A 53 3.37 -17.20 1.68
CA PHE A 53 4.07 -16.07 1.05
C PHE A 53 5.10 -16.58 0.05
N VAL A 54 4.97 -16.16 -1.20
CA VAL A 54 5.82 -16.61 -2.31
C VAL A 54 6.39 -15.42 -3.08
N ILE A 55 7.66 -15.52 -3.45
CA ILE A 55 8.31 -14.61 -4.40
C ILE A 55 8.08 -15.16 -5.81
N ARG A 56 7.41 -14.40 -6.67
CA ARG A 56 7.02 -14.82 -8.03
C ARG A 56 8.13 -14.61 -9.05
N PHE A 57 8.69 -13.42 -9.07
CA PHE A 57 9.74 -13.00 -10.01
C PHE A 57 10.42 -11.72 -9.53
N PHE A 58 11.57 -11.44 -10.12
CA PHE A 58 12.34 -10.22 -9.93
C PHE A 58 12.31 -9.41 -11.22
N ASP A 59 12.23 -8.09 -11.12
CA ASP A 59 12.43 -7.19 -12.25
C ASP A 59 13.83 -6.60 -12.23
N PHE A 60 14.54 -6.75 -13.34
CA PHE A 60 15.89 -6.22 -13.54
C PHE A 60 15.90 -4.85 -14.25
N GLY A 61 14.73 -4.38 -14.73
CA GLY A 61 14.56 -3.09 -15.37
C GLY A 61 15.35 -2.95 -16.67
N GLN A 62 15.82 -1.73 -16.96
CA GLN A 62 16.60 -1.43 -18.15
C GLN A 62 18.07 -1.82 -17.91
N ALA A 63 18.60 -2.77 -18.70
CA ALA A 63 20.04 -3.03 -18.86
C ALA A 63 20.77 -3.91 -17.82
N LYS A 64 20.08 -4.80 -17.08
CA LYS A 64 20.75 -5.91 -16.38
C LYS A 64 20.20 -7.24 -16.83
N ASP A 65 21.08 -8.11 -17.32
CA ASP A 65 20.74 -9.51 -17.46
C ASP A 65 20.58 -10.12 -16.07
N PRO A 66 19.61 -11.04 -15.88
CA PRO A 66 19.48 -11.77 -14.63
C PRO A 66 20.73 -12.64 -14.41
N PRO A 67 20.96 -13.13 -13.17
CA PRO A 67 22.06 -14.05 -12.91
C PRO A 67 22.02 -15.26 -13.86
N GLU A 68 23.18 -15.83 -14.14
CA GLU A 68 23.31 -16.95 -15.05
C GLU A 68 22.40 -18.13 -14.64
N GLY A 69 21.77 -18.76 -15.63
CA GLY A 69 20.85 -19.88 -15.41
C GLY A 69 19.45 -19.48 -14.92
N TRP A 70 19.15 -18.20 -14.72
CA TRP A 70 17.80 -17.76 -14.40
C TRP A 70 16.85 -17.87 -15.60
N VAL A 71 15.59 -18.20 -15.32
CA VAL A 71 14.53 -18.33 -16.31
C VAL A 71 13.86 -16.97 -16.52
N ILE A 72 13.98 -16.42 -17.72
CA ILE A 72 13.27 -15.21 -18.14
C ILE A 72 11.79 -15.55 -18.31
N LYS A 73 10.92 -14.82 -17.59
CA LYS A 73 9.46 -14.95 -17.64
C LYS A 73 8.81 -13.97 -18.58
N ASN A 74 9.32 -12.76 -18.64
CA ASN A 74 8.81 -11.73 -19.53
C ASN A 74 9.91 -10.72 -19.85
N ARG A 75 9.91 -10.21 -21.08
CA ARG A 75 10.76 -9.09 -21.50
C ARG A 75 9.84 -8.06 -22.13
N GLN A 76 9.68 -6.92 -21.45
CA GLN A 76 8.89 -5.81 -21.96
C GLN A 76 9.84 -4.80 -22.59
N MET A 77 9.57 -4.48 -23.86
CA MET A 77 10.26 -3.45 -24.62
C MET A 77 9.39 -2.19 -24.66
N SER A 78 10.01 -1.05 -24.86
CA SER A 78 9.35 0.22 -25.14
C SER A 78 8.53 0.14 -26.42
N TYR A 79 7.62 1.09 -26.60
CA TYR A 79 6.73 1.15 -27.76
C TYR A 79 7.47 1.18 -29.11
N ASP A 80 8.63 1.84 -29.16
CA ASP A 80 9.51 1.89 -30.33
C ASP A 80 10.40 0.65 -30.49
N GLY A 81 10.39 -0.28 -29.53
CA GLY A 81 11.18 -1.51 -29.53
C GLY A 81 12.66 -1.33 -29.18
N GLU A 82 13.11 -0.10 -28.97
CA GLU A 82 14.54 0.24 -28.83
C GLU A 82 15.08 0.02 -27.41
N ARG A 83 14.22 0.03 -26.39
CA ARG A 83 14.63 -0.04 -24.98
C ARG A 83 13.88 -1.13 -24.24
N GLN A 84 14.60 -1.92 -23.45
CA GLN A 84 13.96 -2.80 -22.48
C GLN A 84 13.42 -1.96 -21.33
N GLU A 85 12.13 -2.06 -21.03
CA GLU A 85 11.48 -1.37 -19.91
C GLU A 85 11.44 -2.22 -18.65
N ALA A 86 11.18 -3.53 -18.80
CA ALA A 86 11.17 -4.49 -17.71
C ALA A 86 11.71 -5.86 -18.16
N LEU A 87 12.38 -6.56 -17.26
CA LEU A 87 12.84 -7.93 -17.47
C LEU A 87 12.53 -8.74 -16.24
N LEU A 88 11.47 -9.53 -16.35
CA LEU A 88 10.98 -10.37 -15.26
C LEU A 88 11.66 -11.72 -15.36
N ALA A 89 12.39 -12.11 -14.33
CA ALA A 89 13.06 -13.41 -14.27
C ALA A 89 12.92 -14.06 -12.89
N LYS A 90 13.16 -15.36 -12.84
CA LYS A 90 13.20 -16.14 -11.60
C LYS A 90 14.33 -17.18 -11.67
N PRO A 91 14.84 -17.66 -10.53
CA PRO A 91 15.85 -18.73 -10.53
C PRO A 91 15.32 -19.99 -11.23
N ALA A 92 16.23 -20.79 -11.77
CA ALA A 92 15.90 -22.11 -12.30
C ALA A 92 15.40 -23.04 -11.18
N PRO A 93 14.41 -23.92 -11.47
CA PRO A 93 13.97 -24.93 -10.53
C PRO A 93 15.13 -25.81 -10.04
N GLY A 94 15.21 -26.06 -8.73
CA GLY A 94 16.24 -26.83 -8.07
C GLY A 94 17.60 -26.12 -7.90
N SER A 95 17.71 -24.85 -8.30
CA SER A 95 18.95 -24.07 -8.11
C SER A 95 19.14 -23.60 -6.67
N ALA A 96 20.39 -23.35 -6.28
CA ALA A 96 20.72 -22.78 -4.96
C ALA A 96 20.02 -21.44 -4.70
N ASP A 97 19.83 -20.62 -5.75
CA ASP A 97 19.10 -19.36 -5.68
C ASP A 97 17.62 -19.57 -5.39
N GLU A 98 16.99 -20.60 -5.98
CA GLU A 98 15.59 -20.94 -5.67
C GLU A 98 15.42 -21.33 -4.20
N PHE A 99 16.29 -22.19 -3.67
CA PHE A 99 16.26 -22.56 -2.25
C PHE A 99 16.45 -21.35 -1.32
N HIS A 100 17.36 -20.44 -1.68
CA HIS A 100 17.57 -19.21 -0.92
C HIS A 100 16.33 -18.30 -0.95
N ILE A 101 15.69 -18.16 -2.12
CA ILE A 101 14.48 -17.35 -2.30
C ILE A 101 13.31 -17.93 -1.50
N VAL A 102 13.11 -19.25 -1.49
CA VAL A 102 12.08 -19.90 -0.66
C VAL A 102 12.32 -19.64 0.83
N SER A 103 13.58 -19.73 1.28
CA SER A 103 13.95 -19.44 2.68
C SER A 103 13.66 -17.98 3.05
N MET A 104 13.97 -17.05 2.14
CA MET A 104 13.70 -15.62 2.31
C MET A 104 12.19 -15.32 2.33
N ALA A 105 11.41 -15.98 1.48
CA ALA A 105 9.96 -15.85 1.47
C ALA A 105 9.34 -16.27 2.82
N GLY A 106 9.86 -17.33 3.43
CA GLY A 106 9.45 -17.73 4.79
C GLY A 106 9.75 -16.68 5.87
N LEU A 107 10.87 -15.96 5.76
CA LEU A 107 11.17 -14.84 6.67
C LEU A 107 10.23 -13.65 6.44
N MET A 108 9.92 -13.37 5.17
CA MET A 108 9.02 -12.29 4.78
C MET A 108 7.57 -12.54 5.17
N GLU A 109 7.16 -13.81 5.28
CA GLU A 109 5.78 -14.19 5.53
C GLU A 109 5.19 -13.52 6.78
N ARG A 110 5.91 -13.54 7.91
CA ARG A 110 5.46 -12.93 9.16
C ARG A 110 5.23 -11.42 8.98
N ALA A 111 6.22 -10.73 8.40
CA ALA A 111 6.13 -9.30 8.15
C ALA A 111 4.98 -8.96 7.18
N ALA A 112 4.80 -9.77 6.13
CA ALA A 112 3.71 -9.62 5.18
C ALA A 112 2.33 -9.86 5.80
N ARG A 113 2.20 -10.81 6.75
CA ARG A 113 0.96 -11.02 7.49
C ARG A 113 0.62 -9.82 8.37
N HIS A 114 1.61 -9.25 9.05
CA HIS A 114 1.40 -8.11 9.94
C HIS A 114 1.41 -6.75 9.23
N ALA A 115 1.71 -6.69 7.93
CA ALA A 115 1.66 -5.45 7.13
C ALA A 115 0.23 -4.95 6.82
N ARG A 116 -0.80 -5.68 7.25
CA ARG A 116 -2.21 -5.34 7.08
C ARG A 116 -2.89 -5.14 8.43
N LEU A 117 -3.65 -4.06 8.55
CA LEU A 117 -4.28 -3.66 9.80
C LEU A 117 -5.36 -4.67 10.22
N GLU A 118 -6.06 -5.27 9.27
CA GLU A 118 -7.08 -6.30 9.50
C GLU A 118 -6.53 -7.52 10.22
N ASN A 119 -5.32 -7.92 9.84
CA ASN A 119 -4.66 -9.10 10.39
C ASN A 119 -4.20 -8.84 11.83
N VAL A 120 -3.70 -7.63 12.11
CA VAL A 120 -3.23 -7.24 13.46
C VAL A 120 -4.42 -6.99 14.38
N LEU A 121 -5.49 -6.35 13.89
CA LEU A 121 -6.71 -6.07 14.66
C LEU A 121 -7.68 -7.24 14.74
N GLY A 122 -7.48 -8.30 13.94
CA GLY A 122 -8.37 -9.45 13.91
C GLY A 122 -9.78 -9.12 13.40
N SER A 123 -9.91 -8.18 12.46
CA SER A 123 -11.21 -7.68 11.98
C SER A 123 -11.96 -8.65 11.06
N GLY A 124 -11.32 -9.76 10.67
CA GLY A 124 -11.90 -10.76 9.78
C GLY A 124 -12.00 -10.29 8.33
N ASP A 125 -12.89 -10.92 7.57
CA ASP A 125 -13.08 -10.65 6.14
C ASP A 125 -13.72 -9.28 5.90
N MET A 126 -13.07 -8.47 5.08
CA MET A 126 -13.56 -7.15 4.69
C MET A 126 -14.57 -7.25 3.53
N PRO A 127 -15.61 -6.39 3.52
CA PRO A 127 -16.62 -6.45 2.47
C PRO A 127 -16.00 -6.20 1.09
N LEU A 128 -16.51 -6.93 0.09
CA LEU A 128 -16.18 -6.65 -1.30
C LEU A 128 -16.97 -5.42 -1.75
N ARG A 129 -16.26 -4.45 -2.32
CA ARG A 129 -16.84 -3.25 -2.93
C ARG A 129 -16.68 -3.33 -4.44
N GLU A 130 -17.77 -3.06 -5.14
CA GLU A 130 -17.77 -2.81 -6.57
C GLU A 130 -17.44 -1.32 -6.76
N MET A 131 -16.27 -1.05 -7.31
CA MET A 131 -15.86 0.33 -7.57
C MET A 131 -16.28 0.71 -9.01
N PRO A 132 -16.90 1.89 -9.20
CA PRO A 132 -17.36 2.35 -10.52
C PRO A 132 -16.20 2.85 -11.37
N GLU A 133 -16.03 2.32 -12.59
CA GLU A 133 -14.89 2.55 -13.50
C GLU A 133 -14.20 3.92 -13.35
N GLY A 134 -12.91 3.91 -12.99
CA GLY A 134 -12.16 5.15 -12.80
C GLY A 134 -10.81 4.95 -12.11
N ARG A 135 -10.10 6.06 -11.90
CA ARG A 135 -8.94 6.10 -11.00
C ARG A 135 -9.45 6.31 -9.58
N TYR A 136 -9.21 5.34 -8.71
CA TYR A 136 -9.62 5.44 -7.32
C TYR A 136 -8.47 6.01 -6.50
N SER A 137 -8.75 7.13 -5.86
CA SER A 137 -7.86 7.73 -4.88
C SER A 137 -8.07 7.00 -3.56
N GLY A 138 -7.00 6.49 -2.95
CA GLY A 138 -6.97 5.96 -1.58
C GLY A 138 -7.07 7.08 -0.55
N SER A 139 -7.98 8.02 -0.75
CA SER A 139 -8.10 9.22 0.05
C SER A 139 -8.96 8.96 1.28
N PHE A 140 -8.43 9.34 2.43
CA PHE A 140 -9.04 9.07 3.72
C PHE A 140 -10.41 9.79 3.89
N VAL A 141 -10.54 11.03 3.37
CA VAL A 141 -11.80 11.81 3.36
C VAL A 141 -12.04 12.65 2.08
N ARG A 142 -10.99 13.17 1.43
CA ARG A 142 -11.07 13.97 0.19
C ARG A 142 -11.04 13.10 -1.07
N SER A 143 -10.94 13.69 -2.26
CA SER A 143 -10.60 13.00 -3.52
C SER A 143 -9.09 13.04 -3.83
N SER A 144 -8.29 13.66 -2.96
CA SER A 144 -6.83 13.79 -3.04
C SER A 144 -6.22 13.61 -1.64
N SER A 145 -5.10 12.87 -1.53
CA SER A 145 -4.47 12.62 -0.23
C SER A 145 -3.63 13.82 0.19
N CYS A 146 -3.67 14.19 1.48
CA CYS A 146 -2.74 15.16 2.04
C CYS A 146 -1.27 14.67 1.99
N GLU A 147 -1.04 13.42 1.61
CA GLU A 147 0.27 12.75 1.57
C GLU A 147 0.87 12.67 0.17
N ASP A 148 0.29 13.38 -0.81
CA ASP A 148 0.61 13.34 -2.26
C ASP A 148 2.07 13.71 -2.66
N LYS A 149 3.01 13.83 -1.71
CA LYS A 149 4.46 13.88 -1.98
C LYS A 149 5.20 12.55 -1.74
N MET A 150 4.49 11.47 -1.41
CA MET A 150 5.10 10.15 -1.20
C MET A 150 5.21 9.37 -2.51
N LYS A 151 6.36 8.71 -2.71
CA LYS A 151 6.76 8.12 -4.00
C LYS A 151 6.17 6.72 -4.23
N SER A 152 5.74 6.02 -3.19
CA SER A 152 5.07 4.72 -3.30
C SER A 152 3.78 4.66 -2.46
N PRO A 153 2.73 3.97 -2.94
CA PRO A 153 1.57 3.60 -2.12
C PRO A 153 1.92 2.75 -0.89
N ASP A 154 3.08 2.08 -0.88
CA ASP A 154 3.57 1.25 0.22
C ASP A 154 4.06 2.08 1.43
N ASP A 155 4.29 3.38 1.23
CA ASP A 155 4.87 4.29 2.23
C ASP A 155 3.89 4.66 3.36
N LEU A 156 2.62 4.27 3.27
CA LEU A 156 1.58 4.58 4.27
C LEU A 156 1.09 3.31 4.98
N PRO A 157 0.98 3.25 6.31
CA PRO A 157 0.20 2.19 6.95
C PRO A 157 -1.24 2.24 6.42
N GLY A 158 -1.86 1.08 6.17
CA GLY A 158 -3.25 1.02 5.71
C GLY A 158 -3.55 1.37 4.24
N ARG A 159 -2.68 2.10 3.51
CA ARG A 159 -2.90 2.24 2.06
C ARG A 159 -2.73 0.88 1.40
N ILE A 160 -3.81 0.40 0.77
CA ILE A 160 -3.69 -0.65 -0.23
C ILE A 160 -2.92 -0.01 -1.40
N PRO A 161 -1.70 -0.47 -1.71
CA PRO A 161 -1.16 -0.23 -3.04
C PRO A 161 -2.18 -0.80 -3.99
N ASP A 162 -2.62 0.04 -4.93
CA ASP A 162 -3.68 -0.27 -5.87
C ASP A 162 -3.20 -1.30 -6.92
N THR A 163 -2.69 -2.45 -6.47
CA THR A 163 -2.08 -3.47 -7.30
C THR A 163 -3.11 -4.32 -8.01
N THR A 164 -4.38 -4.25 -7.59
CA THR A 164 -5.51 -4.86 -8.29
C THR A 164 -6.22 -3.91 -9.25
N THR A 165 -6.03 -2.58 -9.13
CA THR A 165 -6.63 -1.61 -10.07
C THR A 165 -5.60 -0.92 -10.98
N PHE A 166 -4.31 -1.25 -10.86
CA PHE A 166 -3.38 -1.17 -11.99
C PHE A 166 -3.65 -2.27 -13.04
N MET A 167 -4.91 -2.50 -13.40
CA MET A 167 -5.24 -3.04 -14.71
C MET A 167 -5.25 -1.85 -15.66
N PHE A 168 -4.14 -1.70 -16.39
CA PHE A 168 -4.05 -0.93 -17.63
C PHE A 168 -5.43 -0.73 -18.26
N SER A 169 -6.01 0.48 -18.15
CA SER A 169 -7.18 0.89 -18.94
C SER A 169 -8.28 -0.18 -19.07
N SER A 170 -8.68 -0.83 -17.96
CA SER A 170 -9.80 -1.77 -17.99
C SER A 170 -11.12 -1.02 -17.76
N ASN A 171 -11.98 -1.02 -18.78
CA ASN A 171 -13.37 -0.50 -18.74
C ASN A 171 -14.29 -1.52 -18.04
N SER A 172 -13.98 -1.92 -16.82
CA SER A 172 -14.81 -2.87 -16.08
C SER A 172 -14.79 -2.56 -14.59
N ALA A 173 -15.97 -2.62 -13.96
CA ALA A 173 -16.10 -2.51 -12.52
C ALA A 173 -15.22 -3.56 -11.83
N VAL A 174 -14.23 -3.09 -11.05
CA VAL A 174 -13.33 -3.98 -10.30
C VAL A 174 -13.98 -4.25 -8.94
N ARG A 175 -14.08 -5.54 -8.59
CA ARG A 175 -14.45 -5.97 -7.23
C ARG A 175 -13.16 -6.07 -6.41
N GLY A 176 -13.01 -5.18 -5.43
CA GLY A 176 -11.89 -5.20 -4.49
C GLY A 176 -12.39 -5.36 -3.05
N SER A 177 -11.55 -5.88 -2.16
CA SER A 177 -11.78 -5.76 -0.71
C SER A 177 -11.74 -4.28 -0.33
N ASP A 178 -12.68 -3.80 0.48
CA ASP A 178 -12.67 -2.45 1.08
C ASP A 178 -12.02 -2.53 2.48
N PRO A 179 -10.70 -2.32 2.59
CA PRO A 179 -9.94 -2.57 3.81
C PRO A 179 -10.19 -1.55 4.92
N LEU A 180 -9.67 -1.85 6.11
CA LEU A 180 -9.35 -0.84 7.10
C LEU A 180 -8.19 0.02 6.59
N ASP A 181 -8.32 1.33 6.73
CA ASP A 181 -7.29 2.29 6.33
C ASP A 181 -6.90 3.15 7.54
N ALA A 182 -5.64 3.57 7.63
CA ALA A 182 -5.15 4.38 8.73
C ALA A 182 -4.30 5.55 8.22
N VAL A 183 -4.52 6.74 8.75
CA VAL A 183 -3.75 7.93 8.37
C VAL A 183 -3.37 8.75 9.59
N ARG A 184 -2.18 9.35 9.52
CA ARG A 184 -1.72 10.30 10.52
C ARG A 184 -2.09 11.72 10.09
N MET A 185 -2.83 12.42 10.94
CA MET A 185 -3.13 13.85 10.78
C MET A 185 -2.72 14.58 12.06
N GLY A 186 -1.77 15.50 11.92
CA GLY A 186 -1.07 16.12 13.03
C GLY A 186 -0.39 15.07 13.92
N GLU A 187 -0.74 15.09 15.19
CA GLU A 187 -0.18 14.18 16.20
C GLU A 187 -1.05 12.94 16.44
N SER A 188 -2.18 12.82 15.73
CA SER A 188 -3.15 11.74 15.94
C SER A 188 -3.23 10.81 14.74
N TRP A 189 -3.46 9.54 15.04
CA TRP A 189 -3.78 8.51 14.07
C TRP A 189 -5.29 8.33 13.99
N TYR A 190 -5.78 8.12 12.77
CA TYR A 190 -7.19 7.90 12.50
C TYR A 190 -7.34 6.63 11.68
N ILE A 191 -8.35 5.83 11.99
CA ILE A 191 -8.72 4.61 11.27
C ILE A 191 -10.07 4.84 10.58
N ARG A 192 -10.14 4.53 9.30
CA ARG A 192 -11.37 4.48 8.51
C ARG A 192 -11.82 3.04 8.42
N VAL A 193 -13.10 2.81 8.72
CA VAL A 193 -13.73 1.49 8.66
C VAL A 193 -14.93 1.53 7.73
N PRO A 194 -15.07 0.58 6.78
CA PRO A 194 -16.28 0.46 5.97
C PRO A 194 -17.53 0.27 6.83
N ASN A 195 -18.65 0.83 6.40
CA ASN A 195 -19.95 0.54 7.01
C ASN A 195 -20.61 -0.69 6.39
N LYS A 196 -21.49 -1.34 7.14
CA LYS A 196 -22.36 -2.40 6.62
C LYS A 196 -23.21 -1.85 5.47
N LYS A 197 -23.45 -2.68 4.46
CA LYS A 197 -24.22 -2.29 3.26
C LYS A 197 -25.60 -1.75 3.65
N GLY A 198 -25.89 -0.51 3.24
CA GLY A 198 -27.17 0.15 3.53
C GLY A 198 -27.32 0.68 4.96
N SER A 199 -26.22 0.80 5.71
CA SER A 199 -26.19 1.25 7.10
C SER A 199 -25.09 2.31 7.34
N GLU A 200 -25.19 3.04 8.44
CA GLU A 200 -24.08 3.86 8.98
C GLU A 200 -23.29 3.11 10.08
N GLU A 201 -23.65 1.86 10.36
CA GLU A 201 -22.96 1.00 11.32
C GLU A 201 -21.66 0.45 10.71
N PRO A 202 -20.51 0.57 11.39
CA PRO A 202 -19.23 0.03 10.90
C PRO A 202 -19.25 -1.51 10.86
N VAL A 203 -18.51 -2.10 9.91
CA VAL A 203 -18.31 -3.57 9.88
C VAL A 203 -17.43 -4.06 11.02
N PHE A 204 -16.59 -3.18 11.57
CA PHE A 204 -15.66 -3.45 12.64
C PHE A 204 -15.46 -2.19 13.51
N VAL A 205 -15.33 -2.36 14.83
CA VAL A 205 -14.97 -1.25 15.72
C VAL A 205 -13.58 -1.53 16.26
N PRO A 206 -12.56 -0.70 15.96
CA PRO A 206 -11.22 -0.93 16.48
C PRO A 206 -11.20 -0.92 18.02
N PRO A 207 -10.29 -1.65 18.66
CA PRO A 207 -10.19 -1.67 20.12
C PRO A 207 -9.79 -0.29 20.64
N ASP A 208 -10.37 0.13 21.77
CA ASP A 208 -10.12 1.45 22.38
C ASP A 208 -10.40 2.64 21.44
N ALA A 209 -11.20 2.42 20.39
CA ALA A 209 -11.49 3.44 19.40
C ALA A 209 -12.36 4.56 19.95
N VAL A 210 -11.94 5.81 19.72
CA VAL A 210 -12.77 6.99 19.97
C VAL A 210 -13.47 7.35 18.66
N PRO A 211 -14.80 7.25 18.56
CA PRO A 211 -15.53 7.62 17.35
C PRO A 211 -15.31 9.09 17.03
N VAL A 212 -15.01 9.40 15.76
CA VAL A 212 -14.83 10.76 15.26
C VAL A 212 -15.96 11.08 14.30
N ALA A 213 -16.66 12.18 14.54
CA ALA A 213 -17.72 12.59 13.64
C ALA A 213 -17.13 12.97 12.28
N TYR A 214 -17.85 12.66 11.18
CA TYR A 214 -17.38 13.00 9.82
C TYR A 214 -16.99 14.48 9.66
N ARG A 215 -17.69 15.39 10.34
CA ARG A 215 -17.38 16.82 10.32
C ARG A 215 -16.02 17.12 10.95
N GLU A 216 -15.75 16.56 12.12
CA GLU A 216 -14.46 16.70 12.82
C GLU A 216 -13.33 16.11 11.97
N MET A 217 -13.60 14.97 11.33
CA MET A 217 -12.66 14.33 10.41
C MET A 217 -12.36 15.23 9.21
N ARG A 218 -13.37 15.85 8.60
CA ARG A 218 -13.19 16.87 7.54
C ARG A 218 -12.37 18.07 7.99
N GLU A 219 -12.56 18.53 9.22
CA GLU A 219 -11.82 19.65 9.79
C GLU A 219 -10.35 19.27 10.03
N ALA A 220 -10.08 18.09 10.59
CA ALA A 220 -8.72 17.56 10.80
C ALA A 220 -7.95 17.38 9.47
N ASP A 221 -8.58 16.76 8.48
CA ASP A 221 -8.00 16.59 7.14
C ASP A 221 -7.76 17.94 6.44
N SER A 222 -8.62 18.94 6.66
CA SER A 222 -8.40 20.29 6.13
C SER A 222 -7.24 21.01 6.78
N ALA A 223 -7.13 20.93 8.10
CA ALA A 223 -5.99 21.49 8.83
C ALA A 223 -4.66 20.81 8.41
N GLU A 224 -4.67 19.50 8.16
CA GLU A 224 -3.51 18.77 7.66
C GLU A 224 -3.08 19.27 6.27
N TRP A 225 -4.05 19.42 5.37
CA TRP A 225 -3.81 19.93 4.02
C TRP A 225 -3.17 21.31 4.05
N ASP A 226 -3.73 22.23 4.84
CA ASP A 226 -3.24 23.61 4.94
C ASP A 226 -1.84 23.67 5.54
N ARG A 227 -1.53 22.79 6.51
CA ARG A 227 -0.19 22.67 7.09
C ARG A 227 0.85 22.21 6.08
N ARG A 228 0.50 21.24 5.23
CA ARG A 228 1.40 20.66 4.21
C ARG A 228 1.50 21.51 2.94
N ASN A 229 0.47 22.29 2.66
CA ASN A 229 0.37 23.18 1.52
C ASN A 229 0.10 24.61 2.02
N PRO A 230 1.05 25.21 2.75
CA PRO A 230 0.87 26.58 3.20
C PRO A 230 0.62 27.45 1.96
N PRO A 231 -0.35 28.38 2.01
CA PRO A 231 -0.59 29.28 0.91
C PRO A 231 0.73 29.93 0.53
N ARG A 232 1.11 29.83 -0.75
CA ARG A 232 2.26 30.58 -1.27
C ARG A 232 1.92 32.05 -1.05
N ASN A 233 2.51 32.66 -0.02
CA ASN A 233 2.43 34.09 0.15
C ASN A 233 3.10 34.72 -1.08
N TYR A 234 2.29 35.14 -2.04
CA TYR A 234 2.67 36.01 -3.16
C TYR A 234 2.90 37.45 -2.67
N TYR A 235 3.46 37.61 -1.47
CA TYR A 235 3.79 38.88 -0.86
C TYR A 235 5.23 38.82 -0.35
N ASP A 236 6.17 38.62 -1.27
CA ASP A 236 7.57 39.01 -1.02
C ASP A 236 8.31 39.39 -2.32
N MET A 237 7.57 39.92 -3.29
CA MET A 237 8.16 40.65 -4.42
C MET A 237 7.27 41.84 -4.75
N SER A 238 7.20 42.82 -3.85
CA SER A 238 7.18 44.23 -4.27
C SER A 238 7.29 45.21 -3.08
N TRP A 239 8.32 46.05 -3.15
CA TRP A 239 8.51 47.41 -2.58
C TRP A 239 9.19 47.62 -1.21
N GLY A 240 10.41 48.20 -1.30
CA GLY A 240 11.01 49.16 -0.35
C GLY A 240 12.35 48.68 0.23
N CYS A 241 13.53 49.21 -0.10
CA CYS A 241 13.94 50.50 -0.68
C CYS A 241 15.22 50.34 -1.51
#